data_AF-A0AAE0ELF1-F1
#
_entry.id   AF-A0AAE0ELF1-F1
#
_cell.length_a   1.000
_cell.length_b   1.000
_cell.length_c   1.000
_cell.angle_alpha   90.00
_cell.angle_beta   90.00
_cell.angle_gamma   90.00
#
_symmetry.space_group_name_H-M   'P 1'
#
loop_
_entity.id
_entity.type
_entity.pdbx_description
1 polymer ?
#
loop_
_entity_poly.entity_id
_entity_poly.type
_entity_poly.pdbx_seq_one_letter_code
_entity_poly.pdbx_strand_id
1 'polypeptide(L)'
;MQTAVYLLPYLVLNAVCHGEEARGGIAQEILSVLNAAAEENSGPAVHGVSGQHSEVCIQTIFTLLDNLGQWVDDVEQELALSQALQSSASKSRHLNQRIQVQLFCQIRPAPYSV
;
A
#
# COMPACT_ATOMS: atom_id res chain seq x y z
N MET A 1 16.54 2.10 -10.89
CA MET A 1 15.77 2.14 -9.62
C MET A 1 14.45 1.35 -9.65
N GLN A 2 14.11 0.61 -10.72
CA GLN A 2 12.83 -0.10 -10.84
C GLN A 2 12.48 -1.00 -9.64
N THR A 3 13.45 -1.71 -9.07
CA THR A 3 13.22 -2.64 -7.94
C THR A 3 12.64 -1.95 -6.71
N ALA A 4 13.04 -0.70 -6.43
CA ALA A 4 12.51 0.06 -5.30
C ALA A 4 11.02 0.38 -5.49
N VAL A 5 10.59 0.70 -6.72
CA VAL A 5 9.19 0.97 -7.05
C VAL A 5 8.32 -0.28 -6.83
N TYR A 6 8.82 -1.46 -7.15
CA TYR A 6 8.10 -2.72 -6.92
C TYR A 6 8.05 -3.14 -5.45
N LEU A 7 9.09 -2.84 -4.66
CA LEU A 7 9.15 -3.23 -3.25
C LEU A 7 8.43 -2.24 -2.32
N LEU A 8 8.38 -0.96 -2.69
CA LEU A 8 7.82 0.11 -1.88
C LEU A 8 6.38 -0.19 -1.40
N PRO A 9 5.45 -0.68 -2.24
CA PRO A 9 4.12 -1.06 -1.78
C PRO A 9 4.15 -2.06 -0.63
N TYR A 10 4.98 -3.08 -0.70
CA TYR A 10 5.04 -4.14 0.31
C TYR A 10 5.65 -3.65 1.61
N LEU A 11 6.67 -2.80 1.54
CA LEU A 11 7.29 -2.18 2.71
C LEU A 11 6.31 -1.26 3.44
N VAL A 12 5.57 -0.45 2.67
CA VAL A 12 4.53 0.43 3.20
C VAL A 12 3.42 -0.39 3.84
N LEU A 13 2.90 -1.43 3.16
CA LEU A 13 1.90 -2.33 3.71
C LEU A 13 2.35 -2.94 5.03
N ASN A 14 3.55 -3.50 5.06
CA ASN A 14 4.10 -4.10 6.26
C ASN A 14 4.14 -3.06 7.40
N ALA A 15 4.67 -1.87 7.15
CA ALA A 15 4.77 -0.82 8.17
C ALA A 15 3.39 -0.34 8.67
N VAL A 16 2.40 -0.15 7.78
CA VAL A 16 1.06 0.30 8.22
C VAL A 16 0.31 -0.75 9.05
N CYS A 17 0.64 -2.04 8.90
CA CYS A 17 0.10 -3.12 9.73
C CYS A 17 0.64 -3.12 11.18
N HIS A 18 1.75 -2.43 11.47
CA HIS A 18 2.42 -2.50 12.77
C HIS A 18 1.93 -1.46 13.80
N GLY A 19 1.15 -0.43 13.43
CA GLY A 19 0.59 0.52 14.41
C GLY A 19 0.13 1.87 13.85
N GLU A 20 -0.45 2.74 14.68
CA GLU A 20 -0.83 4.11 14.29
C GLU A 20 0.36 5.02 14.01
N GLU A 21 1.45 4.90 14.77
CA GLU A 21 2.61 5.79 14.61
C GLU A 21 3.27 5.61 13.22
N ALA A 22 3.45 4.36 12.77
CA ALA A 22 3.97 4.07 11.43
C ALA A 22 3.04 4.58 10.32
N ARG A 23 1.72 4.45 10.51
CA ARG A 23 0.71 5.00 9.59
C ARG A 23 0.79 6.52 9.49
N GLY A 24 0.89 7.19 10.63
CA GLY A 24 1.04 8.65 10.70
C GLY A 24 2.31 9.13 10.01
N GLY A 25 3.45 8.47 10.28
CA GLY A 25 4.73 8.79 9.64
C GLY A 25 4.69 8.65 8.12
N ILE A 26 4.17 7.53 7.61
CA ILE A 26 4.06 7.30 6.16
C ILE A 26 3.13 8.32 5.49
N ALA A 27 2.01 8.66 6.14
CA ALA A 27 1.09 9.67 5.61
C ALA A 27 1.78 11.05 5.52
N GLN A 28 2.58 11.42 6.52
CA GLN A 28 3.35 12.67 6.50
C GLN A 28 4.38 12.69 5.37
N GLU A 29 5.12 11.59 5.16
CA GLU A 29 6.08 11.47 4.07
C GLU A 29 5.42 11.63 2.69
N ILE A 30 4.28 10.94 2.47
CA ILE A 30 3.52 11.07 1.23
C ILE A 30 3.06 12.51 1.00
N LEU A 31 2.49 13.14 2.03
CA LEU A 31 2.03 14.53 1.95
C LEU A 31 3.19 15.50 1.69
N SER A 32 4.35 15.27 2.29
CA SER A 32 5.55 16.08 2.08
C SER A 32 6.01 16.04 0.62
N VAL A 33 6.05 14.86 0.01
CA VAL A 33 6.45 14.70 -1.40
C VAL A 33 5.43 15.35 -2.33
N LEU A 34 4.13 15.17 -2.08
CA LEU A 34 3.07 15.80 -2.88
C LEU A 34 3.07 17.33 -2.75
N ASN A 35 3.30 17.86 -1.54
CA ASN A 35 3.38 19.30 -1.32
C ASN A 35 4.60 19.92 -2.01
N ALA A 36 5.77 19.27 -1.92
CA ALA A 36 6.97 19.70 -2.63
C ALA A 36 6.76 19.74 -4.16
N ALA A 37 6.07 18.73 -4.70
CA ALA A 37 5.71 18.70 -6.12
C ALA A 37 4.71 19.81 -6.52
N ALA A 38 3.74 20.13 -5.65
CA ALA A 38 2.79 21.21 -5.89
C ALA A 38 3.45 22.60 -5.88
N GLU A 39 4.42 22.81 -4.99
CA GLU A 39 5.23 24.03 -4.92
C GLU A 39 6.10 24.21 -6.18
N GLU A 40 6.72 23.13 -6.67
CA GLU A 40 7.52 23.14 -7.90
C GLU A 40 6.70 23.47 -9.14
N ASN A 41 5.44 23.03 -9.20
CA ASN A 41 4.51 23.32 -10.29
C ASN A 41 3.96 24.78 -10.27
N SER A 42 4.16 25.50 -9.17
CA SER A 42 3.66 26.88 -8.98
C SER A 42 4.68 27.96 -9.41
N GLY A 43 5.92 27.57 -9.74
CA GLY A 43 7.00 28.46 -10.17
C GLY A 43 7.11 28.63 -11.70
N PRO A 44 7.84 29.64 -12.21
CA PRO A 44 8.09 29.78 -13.64
C PRO A 44 8.83 28.54 -14.16
N ALA A 45 8.26 27.92 -15.19
CA ALA A 45 8.60 26.58 -15.66
C ALA A 45 10.01 26.48 -16.28
N VAL A 46 11.05 26.42 -15.44
CA VAL A 46 12.40 26.03 -15.85
C VAL A 46 12.41 24.51 -15.95
N HIS A 47 12.01 23.99 -17.11
CA HIS A 47 11.95 22.56 -17.44
C HIS A 47 13.36 21.92 -17.50
N GLY A 48 13.99 21.75 -16.33
CA GLY A 48 15.21 20.97 -16.15
C GLY A 48 14.93 19.63 -15.46
N VAL A 49 15.98 18.81 -15.35
CA VAL A 49 16.02 17.47 -14.71
C VAL A 49 15.24 17.35 -13.38
N SER A 50 15.07 18.45 -12.63
CA SER A 50 14.25 18.52 -11.40
C SER A 50 12.78 18.15 -11.63
N GLY A 51 12.15 18.70 -12.67
CA GLY A 51 10.71 18.49 -12.93
C GLY A 51 10.38 17.04 -13.33
N GLN A 52 11.31 16.35 -14.01
CA GLN A 52 11.14 14.93 -14.34
C GLN A 52 11.24 14.02 -13.10
N HIS A 53 12.07 14.38 -12.12
CA HIS A 53 12.19 13.58 -10.89
C HIS A 53 10.94 13.71 -10.02
N SER A 54 10.39 14.93 -9.94
CA SER A 54 9.11 15.23 -9.29
C SER A 54 7.96 14.40 -9.86
N GLU A 55 7.84 14.34 -11.19
CA GLU A 55 6.81 13.56 -11.87
C GLU A 55 6.92 12.05 -11.56
N VAL A 56 8.14 11.50 -11.54
CA VAL A 56 8.38 10.09 -11.20
C VAL A 56 8.02 9.81 -9.73
N CYS A 57 8.34 10.72 -8.80
CA CYS A 57 7.96 10.60 -7.40
C CYS A 57 6.43 10.61 -7.23
N ILE A 58 5.74 11.53 -7.90
CA ILE A 58 4.27 11.61 -7.89
C ILE A 58 3.64 10.34 -8.45
N GLN A 59 4.10 9.87 -9.61
CA GLN A 59 3.61 8.63 -10.22
C GLN A 59 3.85 7.41 -9.33
N THR A 60 5.00 7.36 -8.64
CA THR A 60 5.32 6.31 -7.68
C THR A 60 4.36 6.33 -6.48
N ILE A 61 3.97 7.51 -6.00
CA ILE A 61 2.99 7.67 -4.92
C ILE A 61 1.60 7.21 -5.36
N PHE A 62 1.12 7.64 -6.52
CA PHE A 62 -0.19 7.19 -7.00
C PHE A 62 -0.22 5.68 -7.23
N THR A 63 0.83 5.13 -7.84
CA THR A 63 0.99 3.68 -7.99
C THR A 63 0.97 2.97 -6.64
N LEU A 64 1.65 3.51 -5.62
CA LEU A 64 1.62 2.98 -4.26
C LEU A 64 0.19 2.97 -3.69
N LEU A 65 -0.53 4.08 -3.80
CA LEU A 65 -1.90 4.21 -3.30
C LEU A 65 -2.86 3.25 -4.02
N ASP A 66 -2.73 3.11 -5.34
CA ASP A 66 -3.52 2.17 -6.14
C ASP A 66 -3.29 0.71 -5.67
N ASN A 67 -2.03 0.33 -5.41
CA ASN A 67 -1.71 -0.99 -4.88
C ASN A 67 -2.32 -1.22 -3.48
N LEU A 68 -2.25 -0.22 -2.59
CA LEU A 68 -2.84 -0.31 -1.26
C LEU A 68 -4.37 -0.43 -1.33
N GLY A 69 -5.03 0.35 -2.19
CA GLY A 69 -6.46 0.27 -2.43
C GLY A 69 -6.88 -1.11 -2.94
N GLN A 70 -6.19 -1.62 -3.97
CA GLN A 70 -6.42 -2.97 -4.50
C GLN A 70 -6.26 -4.04 -3.42
N TRP A 71 -5.29 -3.91 -2.51
CA TRP A 71 -5.13 -4.88 -1.42
C TRP A 71 -6.25 -4.83 -0.40
N VAL A 72 -6.81 -3.65 -0.11
CA VAL A 72 -7.99 -3.55 0.74
C VAL A 72 -9.17 -4.23 0.07
N ASP A 73 -9.41 -3.95 -1.22
CA ASP A 73 -10.50 -4.55 -2.00
C ASP A 73 -10.36 -6.09 -2.08
N ASP A 74 -9.16 -6.60 -2.34
CA ASP A 74 -8.85 -8.05 -2.36
C ASP A 74 -9.21 -8.70 -1.01
N VAL A 75 -8.84 -8.06 0.10
CA VAL A 75 -9.11 -8.56 1.47
C VAL A 75 -10.61 -8.52 1.77
N GLU A 76 -11.32 -7.44 1.41
CA GLU A 76 -12.76 -7.33 1.62
C GLU A 76 -13.53 -8.40 0.82
N GLN A 77 -13.15 -8.63 -0.42
CA GLN A 77 -13.74 -9.65 -1.27
C GLN A 77 -13.54 -11.05 -0.69
N GLU A 78 -12.30 -11.39 -0.28
CA GLU A 78 -12.00 -12.71 0.28
C GLU A 78 -12.67 -12.94 1.65
N LEU A 79 -12.84 -11.86 2.43
CA LEU A 79 -13.61 -11.88 3.67
C LEU A 79 -15.08 -12.21 3.40
N ALA A 80 -15.68 -11.56 2.39
CA ALA A 80 -17.06 -11.81 1.99
C ALA A 80 -17.27 -13.26 1.51
N LEU A 81 -16.32 -13.79 0.72
CA LEU A 81 -16.34 -15.20 0.29
C LEU A 81 -16.22 -16.16 1.48
N SER A 82 -15.30 -15.88 2.41
CA SER A 82 -15.11 -16.67 3.62
C SER A 82 -16.37 -16.66 4.50
N GLN A 83 -17.03 -15.51 4.65
CA GLN A 83 -18.29 -15.39 5.38
C GLN A 83 -19.42 -16.17 4.70
N ALA A 84 -19.53 -16.11 3.37
CA ALA A 84 -20.52 -16.88 2.62
C ALA A 84 -20.34 -18.40 2.78
N LEU A 85 -19.09 -18.88 2.76
CA LEU A 85 -18.74 -20.28 3.00
C LEU A 85 -18.97 -20.71 4.47
N GLN A 86 -18.80 -19.81 5.44
CA GLN A 86 -19.12 -20.07 6.84
C GLN A 86 -20.62 -20.06 7.12
N SER A 87 -21.40 -19.26 6.38
CA SER A 87 -22.86 -19.26 6.48
C SER A 87 -23.48 -20.57 5.97
N SER A 88 -22.81 -21.28 5.07
CA SER A 88 -23.22 -22.62 4.62
C SER A 88 -22.68 -23.76 5.49
N ALA A 89 -21.58 -23.52 6.23
CA ALA A 89 -20.97 -24.47 7.17
C ALA A 89 -21.24 -24.06 8.63
N SER A 90 -22.39 -24.48 9.17
CA SER A 90 -22.81 -24.19 10.54
C SER A 90 -21.74 -24.45 11.62
N LYS A 91 -21.51 -23.44 12.48
CA LYS A 91 -20.97 -23.52 13.86
C LYS A 91 -19.54 -24.06 14.02
N SER A 92 -18.54 -23.21 13.76
CA SER A 92 -17.32 -23.04 14.58
C SER A 92 -16.31 -22.23 13.77
N ARG A 93 -15.76 -21.15 14.37
CA ARG A 93 -14.45 -20.51 14.08
C ARG A 93 -14.44 -18.96 14.01
N HIS A 94 -14.90 -18.28 15.06
CA HIS A 94 -14.63 -16.84 15.24
C HIS A 94 -13.14 -16.55 15.53
N LEU A 95 -12.35 -17.55 15.95
CA LEU A 95 -10.91 -17.40 16.21
C LEU A 95 -10.04 -17.42 14.93
N ASN A 96 -10.59 -17.89 13.81
CA ASN A 96 -9.81 -18.10 12.57
C ASN A 96 -9.70 -16.81 11.73
N GLN A 97 -10.60 -15.84 11.92
CA GLN A 97 -10.63 -14.59 11.15
C GLN A 97 -9.46 -13.65 11.49
N ARG A 98 -9.07 -13.54 12.76
CA ARG A 98 -7.89 -12.75 13.18
C ARG A 98 -6.56 -13.40 12.77
N ILE A 99 -6.50 -14.73 12.80
CA ILE A 99 -5.31 -15.48 12.39
C ILE A 99 -5.14 -15.40 10.87
N GLN A 100 -6.21 -15.46 10.09
CA GLN A 100 -6.17 -15.34 8.62
C GLN A 100 -5.62 -13.98 8.16
N VAL A 101 -6.07 -12.86 8.72
CA VAL A 101 -5.57 -11.53 8.34
C VAL A 101 -4.08 -11.36 8.70
N GLN A 102 -3.65 -11.88 9.86
CA GLN A 102 -2.23 -11.90 10.22
C GLN A 102 -1.40 -12.86 9.36
N LEU A 103 -1.94 -14.02 9.00
CA LEU A 103 -1.30 -14.93 8.05
C LEU A 103 -1.18 -14.29 6.67
N PHE A 104 -2.16 -13.49 6.25
CA PHE A 104 -2.15 -12.82 4.95
C PHE A 104 -1.04 -11.77 4.85
N CYS A 105 -0.82 -11.01 5.93
CA CYS A 105 0.32 -10.10 6.06
C CYS A 105 1.66 -10.85 6.07
N GLN A 106 1.68 -12.13 6.48
CA GLN A 106 2.89 -12.95 6.64
C GLN A 106 3.16 -13.93 5.49
N ILE A 107 2.17 -14.27 4.66
CA ILE A 107 2.24 -15.36 3.67
C ILE A 107 2.38 -14.86 2.22
N ARG A 108 2.05 -13.60 1.90
CA ARG A 108 2.22 -13.18 0.50
C ARG A 108 3.73 -13.09 0.19
N PRO A 109 4.25 -13.95 -0.69
CA PRO A 109 5.69 -14.01 -0.94
C PRO A 109 6.13 -12.69 -1.59
N ALA A 110 7.27 -12.18 -1.14
CA ALA A 110 8.02 -11.18 -1.88
C ALA A 110 8.11 -11.65 -3.35
N PRO A 111 7.92 -10.75 -4.34
CA PRO A 111 8.08 -11.13 -5.74
C PRO A 111 9.55 -11.51 -5.97
N TYR A 112 9.78 -12.82 -5.98
CA TYR A 112 10.89 -13.60 -6.55
C TYR A 112 12.25 -13.61 -5.80
N SER A 113 12.59 -14.81 -5.32
CA SER A 113 13.98 -15.30 -5.31
C SER A 113 14.42 -15.56 -6.76
N VAL A 114 15.69 -15.22 -7.01
CA VAL A 114 16.48 -15.34 -8.25
C VAL A 114 16.30 -16.66 -8.99
#